data_AF-H3DQS2-F1
#
_entry.id   AF-H3DQS2-F1
#
_cell.length_a   1.000
_cell.length_b   1.000
_cell.length_c   1.000
_cell.angle_alpha   90.00
_cell.angle_beta   90.00
_cell.angle_gamma   90.00
#
_symmetry.space_group_name_H-M   'P 1'
#
loop_
_entity.id
_entity.type
_entity.pdbx_description
1 polymer ?
#
loop_
_entity_poly.entity_id
_entity_poly.type
_entity_poly.pdbx_seq_one_letter_code
_entity_poly.pdbx_strand_id
1 'polypeptide(L)'
;IQEGSEEISIETCDISSKLTISSGQQEHCGCYTVELRNSFGLRQAALNLTIVDKPDPPAKVPAASDIRRSSLTLSWYGPTYDGGSAVRAYHLEIWESVEQQWKPLVSCNSTSYNVQ
;
A
#
# COMPACT_ATOMS: atom_id res chain seq x y z
N ILE A 1 -9.56 -25.87 -21.23
CA ILE A 1 -10.69 -24.92 -21.34
C ILE A 1 -10.73 -24.23 -20.00
N GLN A 2 -10.16 -23.04 -19.88
CA GLN A 2 -10.13 -22.29 -18.63
C GLN A 2 -11.09 -21.12 -18.79
N GLU A 3 -12.13 -21.17 -17.97
CA GLU A 3 -13.29 -20.28 -17.91
C GLU A 3 -12.82 -18.84 -17.71
N GLY A 4 -13.14 -17.97 -18.66
CA GLY A 4 -12.83 -16.54 -18.57
C GLY A 4 -13.67 -15.92 -17.48
N SER A 5 -13.09 -15.76 -16.30
CA SER A 5 -13.69 -15.05 -15.17
C SER A 5 -14.00 -13.61 -15.57
N GLU A 6 -15.22 -13.14 -15.30
CA GLU A 6 -15.61 -11.74 -15.44
C GLU A 6 -14.73 -10.83 -14.56
N GLU A 7 -13.58 -10.41 -15.11
CA GLU A 7 -12.56 -9.66 -14.39
C GLU A 7 -12.93 -8.17 -14.27
N ILE A 8 -13.79 -7.67 -15.17
CA ILE A 8 -14.31 -6.31 -15.21
C ILE A 8 -15.80 -6.32 -15.54
N SER A 9 -16.65 -5.70 -14.72
CA SER A 9 -18.08 -5.54 -14.97
C SER A 9 -18.50 -4.07 -14.89
N ILE A 10 -19.42 -3.66 -15.79
CA ILE A 10 -20.02 -2.32 -15.79
C ILE A 10 -21.51 -2.47 -15.62
N GLU A 11 -22.03 -1.93 -14.53
CA GLU A 11 -23.46 -1.88 -14.22
C GLU A 11 -23.91 -0.43 -14.38
N THR A 12 -24.90 -0.18 -15.24
CA THR A 12 -25.50 1.15 -15.38
C THR A 12 -26.98 1.07 -15.00
N CYS A 13 -27.39 1.92 -14.07
CA CYS A 13 -28.76 2.19 -13.68
C CYS A 13 -29.16 3.61 -14.11
N ASP A 14 -30.42 3.96 -13.91
CA ASP A 14 -30.98 5.25 -14.33
C ASP A 14 -30.29 6.48 -13.71
N ILE A 15 -29.63 6.30 -12.55
CA ILE A 15 -29.01 7.38 -11.77
C ILE A 15 -27.52 7.19 -11.50
N SER A 16 -26.95 6.03 -11.84
CA SER A 16 -25.55 5.72 -11.53
C SER A 16 -24.97 4.67 -12.48
N SER A 17 -23.67 4.81 -12.77
CA SER A 17 -22.87 3.79 -13.42
C SER A 17 -21.81 3.33 -12.44
N LYS A 18 -21.57 2.02 -12.37
CA LYS A 18 -20.62 1.36 -11.50
C LYS A 18 -19.70 0.48 -12.33
N LEU A 19 -18.39 0.73 -12.23
CA LEU A 19 -17.33 -0.12 -12.78
C LEU A 19 -16.77 -0.97 -11.64
N THR A 20 -16.75 -2.29 -11.79
CA THR A 20 -16.18 -3.23 -10.82
C THR A 20 -15.01 -3.96 -11.47
N ILE A 21 -13.86 -3.99 -10.81
CA ILE A 21 -12.67 -4.74 -11.25
C ILE A 21 -12.38 -5.75 -10.14
N SER A 22 -12.54 -7.03 -10.45
CA SER A 22 -12.51 -8.14 -9.48
C SER A 22 -11.07 -8.49 -9.07
N SER A 23 -10.12 -8.28 -9.97
CA SER A 23 -8.69 -8.53 -9.77
C SER A 23 -7.89 -7.35 -10.30
N GLY A 24 -7.18 -6.65 -9.42
CA GLY A 24 -6.33 -5.52 -9.79
C GLY A 24 -5.00 -6.01 -10.36
N GLN A 25 -4.86 -6.01 -11.68
CA GLN A 25 -3.58 -6.26 -12.35
C GLN A 25 -2.94 -4.94 -12.78
N GLN A 26 -1.62 -4.94 -12.99
CA GLN A 26 -0.90 -3.73 -13.38
C GLN A 26 -1.41 -3.17 -14.73
N GLU A 27 -1.89 -4.04 -15.62
CA GLU A 27 -2.53 -3.68 -16.88
C GLU A 27 -3.87 -2.91 -16.74
N HIS A 28 -4.51 -2.97 -15.57
CA HIS A 28 -5.70 -2.18 -15.26
C HIS A 28 -5.37 -0.76 -14.78
N CYS A 29 -4.10 -0.38 -14.67
CA CYS A 29 -3.72 0.99 -14.32
C CYS A 29 -3.94 1.93 -15.51
N GLY A 30 -4.48 3.13 -15.26
CA GLY A 30 -4.66 4.11 -16.33
C GLY A 30 -5.68 5.19 -16.01
N CYS A 31 -5.89 6.08 -16.99
CA CYS A 31 -6.92 7.11 -16.93
C CYS A 31 -8.22 6.58 -17.54
N TYR A 32 -9.25 6.44 -16.70
CA TYR A 32 -10.60 6.06 -17.08
C TYR A 32 -11.46 7.31 -17.20
N THR A 33 -12.03 7.55 -18.38
CA THR A 33 -12.96 8.66 -18.60
C THR A 33 -14.39 8.14 -18.63
N VAL A 34 -15.20 8.59 -17.68
CA VAL A 34 -16.64 8.32 -17.65
C VAL A 34 -17.34 9.43 -18.43
N GLU A 35 -18.11 9.05 -19.44
CA GLU A 35 -18.89 9.96 -20.26
C GLU A 35 -20.39 9.78 -20.00
N LEU A 36 -21.05 10.85 -19.58
CA LEU A 36 -22.49 10.90 -19.38
C LEU A 36 -23.10 11.78 -20.48
N ARG A 37 -24.00 11.20 -21.27
CA ARG A 37 -24.68 11.89 -22.37
C ARG A 37 -26.18 11.93 -22.13
N ASN A 38 -26.78 13.11 -22.23
CA ASN A 38 -28.22 13.29 -22.31
C ASN A 38 -28.58 14.21 -23.51
N SER A 39 -29.87 14.38 -23.81
CA SER A 39 -30.37 15.24 -24.90
C SER A 39 -29.91 16.70 -24.80
N PHE A 40 -29.53 17.15 -23.61
CA PHE A 40 -29.07 18.51 -23.33
C PHE A 40 -27.55 18.67 -23.27
N GLY A 41 -26.77 17.59 -23.44
CA GLY A 41 -25.32 17.70 -23.53
C GLY A 41 -24.54 16.48 -23.04
N LEU A 42 -23.21 16.66 -23.08
CA LEU A 42 -22.20 15.70 -22.64
C LEU A 42 -21.53 16.21 -21.36
N ARG A 43 -21.27 15.32 -20.42
CA ARG A 43 -20.41 15.55 -19.25
C ARG A 43 -19.38 14.42 -19.20
N GLN A 44 -18.14 14.76 -18.92
CA GLN A 44 -17.05 13.80 -18.78
C GLN A 44 -16.37 13.98 -17.44
N ALA A 45 -15.94 12.88 -16.82
CA ALA A 45 -15.13 12.86 -15.62
C ALA A 45 -13.99 11.87 -15.79
N ALA A 46 -12.76 12.28 -15.53
CA ALA A 46 -11.58 11.43 -15.61
C ALA A 46 -11.19 10.93 -14.22
N LEU A 47 -10.78 9.66 -14.14
CA LEU A 47 -10.38 8.95 -12.94
C LEU A 47 -9.04 8.26 -13.22
N ASN A 48 -8.03 8.48 -12.38
CA ASN A 48 -6.77 7.74 -12.49
C ASN A 48 -6.83 6.51 -11.57
N LEU A 49 -6.76 5.33 -12.14
CA LEU A 49 -6.65 4.07 -11.41
C LEU A 49 -5.18 3.68 -11.30
N THR A 50 -4.73 3.42 -10.08
CA THR A 50 -3.38 2.91 -9.78
C THR A 50 -3.51 1.72 -8.87
N ILE A 51 -2.96 0.58 -9.28
CA ILE A 51 -2.84 -0.61 -8.44
C ILE A 51 -1.57 -0.46 -7.61
N VAL A 52 -1.73 -0.56 -6.30
CA VAL A 52 -0.63 -0.53 -5.33
C VAL A 52 -0.51 -1.90 -4.68
N ASP A 53 0.71 -2.38 -4.54
CA ASP A 53 1.06 -3.61 -3.84
C ASP A 53 1.62 -3.29 -2.46
N LYS A 54 1.84 -4.32 -1.64
CA LYS A 54 2.58 -4.18 -0.39
C LYS A 54 4.04 -3.79 -0.70
N PRO A 55 4.64 -2.87 0.05
CA PRO A 55 6.07 -2.61 -0.05
C PRO A 55 6.85 -3.87 0.34
N ASP A 56 8.06 -3.98 -0.19
CA ASP A 56 9.01 -5.00 0.24
C ASP A 56 9.38 -4.82 1.72
N PRO A 57 9.97 -5.84 2.35
CA PRO A 57 10.61 -5.68 3.65
C PRO A 57 11.69 -4.58 3.62
N PRO A 58 11.99 -3.94 4.76
CA PRO A 58 13.12 -3.01 4.87
C PRO A 58 14.41 -3.64 4.31
N ALA A 59 15.14 -2.89 3.50
CA ALA A 59 16.35 -3.41 2.91
C ALA A 59 17.45 -3.58 3.98
N LYS A 60 18.19 -4.69 3.89
CA LYS A 60 19.28 -5.06 4.80
C LYS A 60 18.82 -5.27 6.25
N VAL A 61 19.70 -5.83 7.06
CA VAL A 61 19.47 -5.98 8.50
C VAL A 61 19.57 -4.59 9.15
N PRO A 62 18.63 -4.21 10.04
CA PRO A 62 18.71 -2.98 10.82
C PRO A 62 20.04 -2.88 11.59
N ALA A 63 20.63 -1.69 11.62
CA ALA A 63 21.88 -1.41 12.33
C ALA A 63 21.58 -0.80 13.70
N ALA A 64 22.19 -1.34 14.75
CA ALA A 64 22.15 -0.77 16.09
C ALA A 64 23.39 0.11 16.34
N SER A 65 23.17 1.27 16.95
CA SER A 65 24.20 2.27 17.30
C SER A 65 23.86 2.96 18.63
N ASP A 66 24.80 3.72 19.21
CA ASP A 66 24.66 4.39 20.53
C ASP A 66 24.06 3.46 21.61
N ILE A 67 24.63 2.26 21.72
CA ILE A 67 24.14 1.23 22.65
C ILE A 67 24.58 1.59 24.06
N ARG A 68 23.60 1.81 24.92
CA ARG A 68 23.74 2.08 26.37
C ARG A 68 22.99 1.00 27.15
N ARG A 69 23.11 1.04 28.48
CA ARG A 69 22.45 0.06 29.36
C ARG A 69 20.92 0.00 29.18
N SER A 70 20.29 1.14 28.87
CA SER A 70 18.83 1.26 28.76
C SER A 70 18.38 1.88 27.43
N SER A 71 19.28 2.12 26.48
CA SER A 71 18.88 2.74 25.22
C SER A 71 19.75 2.28 24.07
N LEU A 72 19.20 2.26 22.87
CA LEU A 72 19.95 2.08 21.62
C LEU A 72 19.28 2.86 20.51
N THR A 73 20.05 3.23 19.50
CA THR A 73 19.50 3.81 18.27
C THR A 73 19.50 2.76 17.17
N LEU A 74 18.32 2.45 16.66
CA LEU A 74 18.11 1.53 15.56
C LEU A 74 17.91 2.34 14.27
N SER A 75 18.65 1.98 13.23
CA SER A 75 18.52 2.58 11.90
C SER A 75 18.37 1.50 10.84
N TRP A 76 17.51 1.74 9.85
CA TRP A 76 17.24 0.78 8.77
C TRP A 76 17.17 1.51 7.43
N TYR A 77 17.11 0.73 6.35
CA TYR A 77 16.89 1.27 5.01
C TYR A 77 15.45 0.97 4.58
N GLY A 78 14.90 1.87 3.76
CA GLY A 78 13.61 1.62 3.13
C GLY A 78 13.64 0.41 2.21
N PRO A 79 12.47 -0.05 1.75
CA PRO A 79 12.38 -1.18 0.83
C PRO A 79 13.00 -0.86 -0.53
N THR A 80 13.39 -1.91 -1.26
CA THR A 80 13.88 -1.77 -2.65
C THR A 80 12.73 -1.41 -3.60
N TYR A 81 11.54 -1.95 -3.34
CA TYR A 81 10.31 -1.64 -4.05
C TYR A 81 9.21 -1.26 -3.04
N ASP A 82 8.58 -0.11 -3.23
CA ASP A 82 7.57 0.43 -2.31
C ASP A 82 6.13 -0.01 -2.63
N GLY A 83 5.95 -0.90 -3.62
CA GLY A 83 4.63 -1.35 -4.02
C GLY A 83 3.87 -0.34 -4.90
N GLY A 84 4.52 0.72 -5.39
CA GLY A 84 3.85 1.74 -6.19
C GLY A 84 3.18 2.84 -5.37
N SER A 85 3.45 2.90 -4.06
CA SER A 85 3.05 3.98 -3.17
C SER A 85 4.09 4.24 -2.10
N ALA A 86 4.27 5.49 -1.69
CA ALA A 86 5.24 5.83 -0.67
C ALA A 86 4.95 5.08 0.66
N VAL A 87 5.98 4.50 1.26
CA VAL A 87 5.89 3.81 2.56
C VAL A 87 5.36 4.78 3.62
N ARG A 88 4.25 4.39 4.26
CA ARG A 88 3.56 5.24 5.24
C ARG A 88 4.18 5.16 6.64
N ALA A 89 4.61 3.97 7.04
CA ALA A 89 5.19 3.73 8.35
C ALA A 89 6.04 2.46 8.37
N TYR A 90 6.97 2.41 9.32
CA TYR A 90 7.72 1.24 9.74
C TYR A 90 7.25 0.83 11.13
N HIS A 91 6.99 -0.46 11.30
CA HIS A 91 6.63 -1.05 12.59
C HIS A 91 7.88 -1.68 13.20
N LEU A 92 8.25 -1.20 14.37
CA LEU A 92 9.37 -1.72 15.14
C LEU A 92 8.85 -2.67 16.20
N GLU A 93 9.48 -3.83 16.29
CA GLU A 93 9.20 -4.86 17.28
C GLU A 93 10.48 -5.23 18.02
N ILE A 94 10.34 -5.61 19.29
CA ILE A 94 11.45 -6.11 20.11
C ILE A 94 11.14 -7.54 20.55
N TRP A 95 12.17 -8.38 20.60
CA TRP A 95 12.03 -9.75 21.09
C TRP A 95 12.01 -9.76 22.61
N GLU A 96 10.92 -10.24 23.20
CA GLU A 96 10.85 -10.45 24.63
C GLU A 96 11.26 -11.88 24.98
N SER A 97 12.40 -12.01 25.65
CA SER A 97 12.98 -13.31 25.99
C SER A 97 12.15 -14.14 26.97
N VAL A 98 11.33 -13.50 27.82
CA VAL A 98 10.54 -14.21 28.83
C VAL A 98 9.30 -14.85 28.20
N GLU A 99 8.53 -14.07 27.45
CA GLU A 99 7.29 -14.55 26.80
C GLU A 99 7.56 -15.21 25.44
N GLN A 100 8.81 -15.19 24.95
CA GLN A 100 9.22 -15.78 23.68
C GLN A 100 8.39 -15.26 22.49
N GLN A 101 8.12 -13.96 22.48
CA GLN A 101 7.35 -13.30 21.43
C GLN A 101 7.90 -11.93 21.05
N TRP A 102 7.61 -11.51 19.81
CA TRP A 102 7.84 -10.14 19.37
C TRP A 102 6.76 -9.23 19.97
N LYS A 103 7.18 -8.14 20.62
CA LYS A 103 6.28 -7.09 21.12
C LYS A 103 6.39 -5.84 20.26
N PRO A 104 5.26 -5.23 19.86
CA PRO A 104 5.28 -3.97 19.13
C PRO A 104 5.83 -2.86 20.03
N LEU A 105 6.79 -2.11 19.50
CA LEU A 105 7.44 -1.00 20.18
C LEU A 105 6.86 0.34 19.71
N VAL A 106 6.98 0.62 18.42
CA VAL A 106 6.56 1.91 17.84
C VAL A 106 6.27 1.78 16.36
N SER A 107 5.40 2.66 15.86
CA SER A 107 5.21 2.89 14.42
C SER A 107 5.71 4.28 14.07
N CYS A 108 6.62 4.39 13.10
CA CYS A 108 7.21 5.68 12.74
C CYS A 108 7.36 5.83 11.22
N ASN A 109 7.39 7.07 10.73
CA ASN A 109 7.60 7.38 9.31
C ASN A 109 9.07 7.70 8.98
N SER A 110 9.96 7.54 9.96
CA SER A 110 11.40 7.75 9.83
C SER A 110 12.12 6.41 9.65
N THR A 111 13.38 6.45 9.24
CA THR A 111 14.25 5.27 9.08
C THR A 111 15.26 5.13 10.24
N SER A 112 15.04 5.84 11.33
CA SER A 112 15.83 5.73 12.56
C SER A 112 14.98 6.03 13.78
N TYR A 113 15.20 5.27 14.86
CA TYR A 113 14.48 5.42 16.12
C TYR A 113 15.39 5.15 17.32
N ASN A 114 15.28 5.98 18.35
CA ASN A 114 15.96 5.77 19.63
C ASN A 114 15.03 4.97 20.56
N VAL A 115 15.41 3.73 20.84
CA VAL A 115 14.77 2.85 21.81
C VAL A 115 15.29 3.22 23.20
N GLN A 116 14.40 3.37 24.18
CA GLN A 116 14.70 3.73 25.58
C GLN A 116 13.97 2.81 26.56
#